data_AF-A0A0L8BH08-F1
#
_entry.id   AF-A0A0L8BH08-F1
#
_cell.length_a   1.000
_cell.length_b   1.000
_cell.length_c   1.000
_cell.angle_alpha   90.00
_cell.angle_beta   90.00
_cell.angle_gamma   90.00
#
_symmetry.space_group_name_H-M   'P 1'
#
loop_
_entity.id
_entity.type
_entity.pdbx_description
1 polymer ?
#
loop_
_entity_poly.entity_id
_entity_poly.type
_entity_poly.pdbx_seq_one_letter_code
_entity_poly.pdbx_strand_id
1 'polypeptide(L)' 'VSSIIESGYDPAKMDSVRARLRELGLEPYDCLNPVLMDVIATWAAKKSGALAA' A
#
# COMPACT_ATOMS: atom_id res chain seq x y z
N VAL A 1 3.56 4.17 -0.87
CA VAL A 1 4.19 5.51 -0.81
C VAL A 1 5.19 5.67 -1.94
N SER A 2 5.70 4.58 -2.53
CA SER A 2 6.55 4.55 -3.72
C SER A 2 6.11 5.44 -4.90
N SER A 3 4.80 5.58 -5.17
CA SER A 3 4.30 6.40 -6.28
C SER A 3 4.64 7.89 -6.21
N ILE A 4 5.18 8.40 -5.08
CA ILE A 4 5.72 9.77 -5.05
C ILE A 4 6.95 9.94 -5.97
N ILE A 5 7.66 8.84 -6.28
CA ILE A 5 8.75 8.81 -7.26
C ILE A 5 8.23 9.18 -8.65
N GLU A 6 7.02 8.71 -9.00
CA GLU A 6 6.37 9.01 -10.28
C GLU A 6 6.05 10.51 -10.42
N SER A 7 5.98 11.23 -9.30
CA SER A 7 5.82 12.69 -9.25
C SER A 7 7.16 13.46 -9.25
N GLY A 8 8.29 12.77 -9.45
CA GLY A 8 9.63 13.36 -9.52
C GLY A 8 10.41 13.37 -8.21
N TYR A 9 9.98 12.61 -7.19
CA TYR A 9 10.74 12.47 -5.94
C TYR A 9 11.96 11.55 -6.12
N ASP A 10 13.09 11.94 -5.54
CA ASP A 10 14.34 11.18 -5.62
C ASP A 10 14.23 9.82 -4.90
N PRO A 11 14.38 8.68 -5.60
CA PRO A 11 14.31 7.35 -5.01
C PRO A 11 15.30 7.13 -3.86
N ALA A 12 16.48 7.78 -3.91
CA ALA A 12 17.50 7.66 -2.87
C ALA A 12 17.04 8.25 -1.52
N LYS A 13 16.01 9.11 -1.51
CA LYS A 13 15.48 9.76 -0.31
C LYS A 13 14.27 9.04 0.29
N MET A 14 13.79 7.97 -0.34
CA MET A 14 12.58 7.25 0.09
C MET A 14 12.65 6.71 1.52
N ASP A 15 13.85 6.32 1.97
CA ASP A 15 14.03 5.81 3.33
C ASP A 15 13.75 6.87 4.40
N SER A 16 14.08 8.14 4.12
CA SER A 16 13.78 9.25 5.02
C SER A 16 12.27 9.52 5.13
N VAL A 17 11.54 9.44 4.01
CA VAL A 17 10.08 9.58 3.98
C VAL A 17 9.42 8.45 4.76
N ARG A 18 9.85 7.20 4.52
CA ARG A 18 9.34 6.03 5.24
C ARG A 18 9.61 6.12 6.74
N ALA A 19 10.81 6.56 7.13
CA ALA A 19 11.15 6.77 8.54
C ALA A 19 10.25 7.84 9.19
N ARG A 20 10.07 8.97 8.52
CA ARG A 20 9.22 10.06 9.05
C ARG A 20 7.76 9.64 9.23
N LEU A 21 7.22 8.85 8.30
CA LEU A 21 5.86 8.31 8.44
C LEU A 21 5.74 7.42 9.68
N ARG A 22 6.73 6.55 9.93
CA ARG A 22 6.75 5.70 11.13
C ARG A 22 6.84 6.48 12.43
N GLU A 23 7.64 7.54 12.49
CA GLU A 23 7.70 8.44 13.65
C GLU A 23 6.35 9.08 13.99
N LEU A 24 5.53 9.33 12.96
CA LEU A 24 4.19 9.87 13.10
C LEU A 24 3.13 8.78 13.40
N GLY A 25 3.54 7.52 13.57
CA GLY A 25 2.64 6.38 13.80
C GLY A 25 1.91 5.91 12.54
N LEU A 26 2.37 6.32 11.36
CA LEU A 26 1.81 5.93 10.07
C LEU A 26 2.71 4.88 9.42
N GLU A 27 2.27 3.62 9.39
CA GLU A 27 3.05 2.58 8.70
C GLU A 27 2.99 2.81 7.18
N PRO A 28 4.13 2.97 6.49
CA PRO A 28 4.16 3.20 5.06
C PRO A 28 3.90 1.91 4.28
N TYR A 29 2.86 1.93 3.44
CA TYR A 29 2.56 0.85 2.49
C TYR A 29 2.70 1.34 1.06
N ASP A 30 3.18 0.48 0.15
CA ASP A 30 3.26 0.76 -1.29
C ASP A 30 1.98 0.43 -2.06
N CYS A 31 0.98 -0.14 -1.36
CA CYS A 31 -0.40 -0.21 -1.80
C CYS A 31 -1.30 0.37 -0.69
N LEU A 32 -2.46 -0.25 -0.45
CA LEU A 32 -3.29 0.01 0.72
C LEU A 32 -2.80 -0.79 1.94
N ASN A 33 -3.39 -0.52 3.11
CA ASN A 33 -3.12 -1.32 4.29
C ASN A 33 -3.59 -2.78 4.11
N PRO A 34 -3.04 -3.75 4.88
CA PRO A 34 -3.35 -5.17 4.70
C PRO A 34 -4.85 -5.50 4.76
N VAL A 35 -5.59 -4.88 5.68
CA VAL A 35 -7.03 -5.13 5.85
C VAL A 35 -7.82 -4.71 4.61
N LEU A 36 -7.52 -3.54 4.04
CA LEU A 36 -8.17 -3.07 2.81
C LEU A 36 -7.79 -3.93 1.61
N MET A 37 -6.53 -4.37 1.54
CA MET A 37 -6.08 -5.29 0.50
C MET A 37 -6.82 -6.63 0.58
N ASP A 38 -7.03 -7.18 1.79
CA ASP A 38 -7.77 -8.43 2.00
C ASP A 38 -9.25 -8.29 1.63
N VAL A 39 -9.87 -7.15 1.93
CA VAL A 39 -11.25 -6.85 1.53
C VAL A 39 -11.38 -6.83 0.01
N ILE A 40 -10.46 -6.15 -0.69
CA ILE A 40 -10.45 -6.07 -2.15
C ILE A 40 -10.20 -7.46 -2.76
N ALA A 41 -9.24 -8.21 -2.23
CA ALA A 41 -8.91 -9.55 -2.69
C ALA A 41 -10.10 -10.52 -2.50
N THR A 42 -10.75 -10.49 -1.34
CA THR A 42 -11.94 -11.31 -1.05
C THR A 42 -13.06 -10.98 -2.01
N TRP A 43 -13.35 -9.71 -2.25
CA TRP A 43 -14.37 -9.29 -3.20
C TRP A 43 -14.04 -9.74 -4.63
N ALA A 44 -12.79 -9.55 -5.07
CA ALA A 44 -12.35 -9.96 -6.41
C ALA A 44 -12.41 -11.49 -6.59
N ALA A 45 -12.04 -12.26 -5.56
CA ALA A 45 -12.10 -13.71 -5.56
C ALA A 45 -13.56 -14.21 -5.63
N LYS A 46 -14.48 -13.61 -4.88
CA LYS A 46 -15.92 -13.92 -4.97
C LYS A 46 -16.49 -13.60 -6.34
N LYS A 47 -16.14 -12.43 -6.90
CA LYS A 47 -16.63 -12.00 -8.22
C LYS A 47 -16.11 -12.88 -9.36
N SER A 48 -14.88 -13.37 -9.26
CA SER A 48 -14.27 -14.26 -10.28
C SER A 48 -14.67 -15.73 -10.12
N GLY A 49 -15.35 -16.11 -9.03
CA GLY A 49 -15.68 -17.50 -8.72
C GLY A 49 -14.52 -18.31 -8.16
N ALA A 50 -13.36 -17.69 -7.91
CA ALA A 50 -12.21 -18.33 -7.26
C ALA A 50 -12.45 -18.60 -5.78
N LEU A 51 -13.32 -17.83 -5.13
CA LEU A 51 -13.78 -18.05 -3.76
C LEU A 51 -15.30 -18.18 -3.74
N ALA A 52 -15.80 -19.22 -3.08
CA ALA A 52 -17.24 -19.39 -2.87
C ALA A 52 -17.79 -18.18 -2.08
N ALA A 53 -18.93 -17.66 -2.54
CA ALA A 53 -19.56 -16.48 -1.96
C ALA A 53 -20.06 -16.71 -0.54
#